data_AF-A0A5S9IRX5-F1
#
_entry.id   AF-A0A5S9IRX5-F1
#
_cell.length_a   1.000
_cell.length_b   1.000
_cell.length_c   1.000
_cell.angle_alpha   90.00
_cell.angle_beta   90.00
_cell.angle_gamma   90.00
#
_symmetry.space_group_name_H-M   'P 1'
#
loop_
_entity.id
_entity.type
_entity.pdbx_description
1 polymer ?
#
loop_
_entity_poly.entity_id
_entity_poly.type
_entity_poly.pdbx_seq_one_letter_code
_entity_poly.pdbx_strand_id
1 'polypeptide(L)'
;MYFSLHLVSYIADVQNTLRHSDLSDQVFRTAKIHQAFFSHPYSEWTFPNYLYNFSISSSFVLSSWLLPLWKSYLKEDQSLFIQKDVELLSKSTEKYILDTVAAIYAWQGNAMLAYKYADIAEKETLKRVKLLLEGKTPKQVEQEMKK
;
A
#
# COMPACT_ATOMS: atom_id res chain seq x y z
N MET A 1 1.78 24.28 6.46
CA MET A 1 3.15 23.89 6.85
C MET A 1 3.09 23.18 8.21
N TYR A 2 2.66 21.91 8.26
CA TYR A 2 2.46 21.14 9.51
C TYR A 2 2.92 19.67 9.41
N PHE A 3 3.51 19.26 8.29
CA PHE A 3 3.94 17.87 8.06
C PHE A 3 5.31 17.51 8.67
N SER A 4 6.02 18.47 9.25
CA SER A 4 7.43 18.29 9.61
C SER A 4 7.67 17.71 11.01
N LEU A 5 6.74 17.83 11.95
CA LEU A 5 6.98 17.43 13.36
C LEU A 5 6.66 15.95 13.62
N HIS A 6 5.61 15.41 12.98
CA HIS A 6 5.26 13.99 13.13
C HIS A 6 6.29 13.06 12.51
N LEU A 7 6.92 13.47 11.40
CA LEU A 7 7.97 12.69 10.74
C LEU A 7 9.24 12.62 11.60
N VAL A 8 9.61 13.72 12.25
CA VAL A 8 10.81 13.80 13.10
C VAL A 8 10.64 12.95 14.36
N SER A 9 9.45 12.97 14.99
CA SER A 9 9.15 12.12 16.15
C SER A 9 9.20 10.63 15.79
N TYR A 10 8.67 10.26 14.62
CA TYR A 10 8.68 8.87 14.15
C TYR A 10 10.09 8.37 13.84
N ILE A 11 10.93 9.22 13.24
CA ILE A 11 12.34 8.90 12.98
C ILE A 11 13.11 8.73 14.30
N ALA A 12 12.83 9.56 15.31
CA ALA A 12 13.48 9.46 16.62
C ALA A 12 13.11 8.16 17.35
N ASP A 13 11.84 7.74 17.32
CA ASP A 13 11.39 6.48 17.94
C ASP A 13 11.99 5.25 17.25
N VAL A 14 12.09 5.27 15.91
CA VAL A 14 12.73 4.21 15.13
C VAL A 14 14.24 4.14 15.44
N GLN A 15 14.90 5.28 15.57
CA GLN A 15 16.33 5.34 15.93
C GLN A 15 16.60 4.85 17.36
N ASN A 16 15.71 5.16 18.31
CA ASN A 16 15.89 4.75 19.71
C ASN A 16 15.65 3.24 19.89
N THR A 17 14.69 2.68 19.14
CA THR A 17 14.38 1.24 19.17
C THR A 17 15.50 0.39 18.54
N LEU A 18 16.23 0.94 17.56
CA LEU A 18 17.23 0.19 16.79
C LEU A 18 18.67 0.33 17.28
N ARG A 19 18.93 1.18 18.28
CA ARG A 19 20.25 1.40 18.88
C ARG A 19 20.83 0.14 19.57
N HIS A 20 20.01 -0.88 19.77
CA HIS A 20 20.39 -2.17 20.35
C HIS A 20 20.51 -3.32 19.33
N SER A 21 20.41 -3.04 18.03
CA SER A 21 20.50 -4.06 16.98
C SER A 21 21.60 -3.74 15.95
N ASP A 22 22.32 -4.76 15.50
CA ASP A 22 23.39 -4.74 14.48
C ASP A 22 22.93 -4.28 13.07
N LEU A 23 21.70 -3.75 12.96
CA LEU A 23 21.06 -3.32 11.72
C LEU A 23 21.18 -1.80 11.46
N SER A 24 21.92 -1.08 12.30
CA SER A 24 21.98 0.40 12.28
C SER A 24 22.50 0.95 10.94
N ASP A 25 23.58 0.39 10.39
CA ASP A 25 24.22 0.91 9.18
C ASP A 25 23.36 0.80 7.92
N GLN A 26 22.57 -0.27 7.79
CA GLN A 26 21.68 -0.47 6.65
C GLN A 26 20.48 0.49 6.71
N VAL A 27 19.96 0.74 7.90
CA VAL A 27 18.87 1.69 8.14
C VAL A 27 19.32 3.14 7.90
N PHE A 28 20.54 3.51 8.32
CA PHE A 28 21.09 4.85 8.06
C PHE A 28 21.28 5.15 6.56
N ARG A 29 21.73 4.16 5.76
CA ARG A 29 21.83 4.31 4.30
C ARG A 29 20.44 4.47 3.67
N THR A 30 19.46 3.72 4.16
CA THR A 30 18.08 3.75 3.65
C THR A 30 17.38 5.07 3.99
N ALA A 31 17.60 5.61 5.20
CA ALA A 31 17.09 6.91 5.60
C ALA A 31 17.65 8.06 4.74
N LYS A 32 18.93 8.00 4.35
CA LYS A 32 19.54 8.97 3.43
C LYS A 32 18.92 8.94 2.03
N ILE A 33 18.59 7.76 1.51
CA ILE A 33 17.95 7.61 0.19
C ILE A 33 16.53 8.18 0.23
N HIS A 34 15.76 7.90 1.29
CA HIS A 34 14.44 8.49 1.47
C HIS A 34 14.52 10.01 1.59
N GLN A 35 15.46 10.55 2.37
CA GLN A 35 15.63 11.99 2.52
C GLN A 35 16.01 12.68 1.19
N ALA A 36 16.82 12.03 0.35
CA ALA A 36 17.15 12.52 -1.00
C ALA A 36 15.94 12.47 -1.95
N PHE A 37 15.09 11.45 -1.84
CA PHE A 37 13.89 11.29 -2.67
C PHE A 37 12.79 12.32 -2.36
N PHE A 38 12.67 12.76 -1.11
CA PHE A 38 11.64 13.73 -0.70
C PHE A 38 12.09 15.19 -0.68
N SER A 39 13.36 15.49 -1.02
CA SER A 39 13.91 16.85 -0.97
C SER A 39 14.04 17.56 -2.32
N HIS A 40 13.64 16.95 -3.43
CA HIS A 40 13.69 17.59 -4.76
C HIS A 40 12.29 17.66 -5.41
N PRO A 41 11.90 18.80 -6.02
CA PRO A 41 10.65 18.91 -6.76
C PRO A 41 10.67 18.03 -8.02
N TYR A 42 9.74 17.07 -8.06
CA TYR A 42 9.58 16.03 -9.08
C TYR A 42 9.19 16.60 -10.45
N SER A 43 10.16 17.05 -11.26
CA SER A 43 9.87 17.36 -12.67
C SER A 43 10.79 16.72 -13.70
N GLU A 44 11.95 16.18 -13.35
CA GLU A 44 12.85 15.60 -14.35
C GLU A 44 13.64 14.40 -13.81
N TRP A 45 13.11 13.19 -13.99
CA TRP A 45 13.93 11.97 -13.93
C TRP A 45 13.46 10.95 -14.96
N THR A 46 14.29 10.73 -15.98
CA THR A 46 14.35 9.46 -16.71
C THR A 46 15.14 8.48 -15.86
N PHE A 47 14.48 7.43 -15.36
CA PHE A 47 15.10 6.44 -14.49
C PHE A 47 16.21 5.65 -15.24
N PRO A 48 17.45 5.59 -14.74
CA PRO A 48 18.50 4.75 -15.31
C PRO A 48 18.24 3.27 -15.03
N ASN A 49 18.59 2.41 -16.00
CA ASN A 49 18.36 0.95 -16.03
C ASN A 49 19.01 0.12 -14.89
N TYR A 50 19.61 0.74 -13.89
CA TYR A 50 20.35 0.05 -12.81
C TYR A 50 19.49 -0.24 -11.56
N LEU A 51 18.21 0.16 -11.53
CA LEU A 51 17.29 -0.16 -10.43
C LEU A 51 16.55 -1.51 -10.60
N TYR A 52 16.89 -2.30 -11.62
CA TYR A 52 16.22 -3.58 -11.89
C TYR A 52 16.60 -4.71 -10.92
N ASN A 53 17.65 -4.54 -10.10
CA ASN A 53 18.12 -5.56 -9.14
C ASN A 53 18.22 -5.04 -7.70
N PHE A 54 17.28 -4.18 -7.28
CA PHE A 54 17.18 -3.78 -5.89
C PHE A 54 16.14 -4.63 -5.17
N SER A 55 16.54 -5.85 -4.80
CA SER A 55 15.84 -6.65 -3.79
C SER A 55 16.11 -6.05 -2.41
N ILE A 56 15.64 -4.82 -2.19
CA ILE A 56 15.38 -4.33 -0.84
C ILE A 56 13.99 -4.81 -0.48
N SER A 57 13.94 -5.75 0.47
CA SER A 57 12.77 -6.12 1.29
C SER A 57 11.49 -5.37 0.91
N SER A 58 10.86 -5.84 -0.18
CA SER A 58 9.66 -5.27 -0.78
C SER A 58 8.48 -5.23 0.19
N SER A 59 8.56 -6.02 1.26
CA SER A 59 7.57 -6.13 2.33
C SER A 59 7.45 -4.87 3.20
N PHE A 60 8.52 -4.11 3.45
CA PHE A 60 8.45 -2.97 4.38
C PHE A 60 7.83 -1.73 3.72
N VAL A 61 8.22 -1.39 2.49
CA VAL A 61 7.73 -0.19 1.78
C VAL A 61 6.28 -0.36 1.32
N LEU A 62 5.88 -1.56 0.86
CA LEU A 62 4.51 -1.80 0.38
C LEU A 62 3.47 -1.83 1.51
N SER A 63 3.88 -2.25 2.72
CA SER A 63 3.00 -2.20 3.91
C SER A 63 2.51 -0.77 4.23
N SER A 64 3.35 0.24 3.95
CA SER A 64 3.01 1.64 4.20
C SER A 64 1.88 2.16 3.31
N TRP A 65 1.72 1.62 2.10
CA TRP A 65 0.70 2.05 1.12
C TRP A 65 -0.57 1.19 1.18
N LEU A 66 -0.43 -0.07 1.59
CA LEU A 66 -1.57 -0.97 1.76
C LEU A 66 -2.45 -0.60 2.96
N LEU A 67 -1.83 -0.21 4.08
CA LEU A 67 -2.52 0.10 5.33
C LEU A 67 -3.56 1.23 5.18
N PRO A 68 -3.25 2.38 4.53
CA PRO A 68 -4.24 3.41 4.24
C PRO A 68 -5.40 2.89 3.39
N LEU A 69 -5.14 2.15 2.30
CA LEU A 69 -6.18 1.61 1.42
C LEU A 69 -7.14 0.69 2.16
N TRP A 70 -6.59 -0.28 2.91
CA TRP A 70 -7.41 -1.22 3.65
C TRP A 70 -8.20 -0.54 4.77
N LYS A 71 -7.59 0.43 5.45
CA LYS A 71 -8.29 1.25 6.46
C LYS A 71 -9.41 2.08 5.85
N SER A 72 -9.20 2.60 4.64
CA SER A 72 -10.21 3.34 3.85
C SER A 72 -11.40 2.45 3.55
N TYR A 73 -11.15 1.25 3.07
CA TYR A 73 -12.14 0.23 2.80
C TYR A 73 -12.95 -0.12 4.07
N LEU A 74 -12.28 -0.45 5.18
CA LEU A 74 -12.94 -0.80 6.44
C LEU A 74 -13.75 0.35 7.06
N LYS A 75 -13.27 1.59 6.90
CA LYS A 75 -13.97 2.79 7.38
C LYS A 75 -15.06 3.26 6.44
N GLU A 76 -15.09 2.72 5.22
CA GLU A 76 -15.96 3.17 4.13
C GLU A 76 -15.73 4.64 3.77
N ASP A 77 -14.46 5.07 3.87
CA ASP A 77 -14.02 6.44 3.61
C ASP A 77 -13.05 6.46 2.42
N GLN A 78 -13.55 6.82 1.25
CA GLN A 78 -12.75 6.88 0.02
C GLN A 78 -11.79 8.08 -0.01
N SER A 79 -11.91 9.06 0.90
CA SER A 79 -11.04 10.25 0.91
C SER A 79 -9.61 9.96 1.37
N LEU A 80 -9.39 8.77 1.94
CA LEU A 80 -8.14 8.34 2.56
C LEU A 80 -7.14 7.72 1.55
N PHE A 81 -7.50 7.63 0.27
CA PHE A 81 -6.60 7.21 -0.79
C PHE A 81 -6.91 7.92 -2.11
N ILE A 82 -5.97 7.90 -3.05
CA ILE A 82 -6.18 8.35 -4.43
C ILE A 82 -6.04 7.20 -5.41
N GLN A 83 -6.61 7.34 -6.61
CA GLN A 83 -6.58 6.29 -7.64
C GLN A 83 -5.15 5.83 -7.98
N LYS A 84 -4.17 6.74 -7.93
CA LYS A 84 -2.75 6.43 -8.16
C LYS A 84 -2.20 5.43 -7.15
N ASP A 85 -2.69 5.43 -5.90
CA ASP A 85 -2.26 4.48 -4.87
C ASP A 85 -2.73 3.06 -5.24
N VAL A 86 -3.97 2.95 -5.72
CA VAL A 86 -4.55 1.68 -6.20
C VAL A 86 -3.78 1.17 -7.42
N GLU A 87 -3.50 2.05 -8.39
CA GLU A 87 -2.74 1.72 -9.60
C GLU A 87 -1.32 1.25 -9.27
N LEU A 88 -0.64 1.89 -8.32
CA LEU A 88 0.68 1.50 -7.87
C LEU A 88 0.66 0.09 -7.25
N LEU A 89 -0.28 -0.16 -6.32
CA LEU A 89 -0.43 -1.47 -5.66
C LEU A 89 -0.87 -2.56 -6.63
N SER A 90 -1.58 -2.21 -7.70
CA SER A 90 -2.01 -3.15 -8.74
C SER A 90 -0.87 -3.78 -9.54
N LYS A 91 0.35 -3.26 -9.42
CA LYS A 91 1.57 -3.82 -10.02
C LYS A 91 2.24 -4.88 -9.16
N SER A 92 1.74 -5.10 -7.94
CA SER A 92 2.28 -6.10 -7.03
C SER A 92 2.06 -7.53 -7.54
N THR A 93 2.95 -8.44 -7.17
CA THR A 93 2.77 -9.89 -7.36
C THR A 93 2.21 -10.57 -6.10
N GLU A 94 2.10 -9.83 -5.00
CA GLU A 94 1.63 -10.33 -3.71
C GLU A 94 0.11 -10.46 -3.68
N LYS A 95 -0.40 -11.69 -3.48
CA LYS A 95 -1.83 -12.00 -3.56
C LYS A 95 -2.70 -11.18 -2.60
N TYR A 96 -2.26 -10.96 -1.37
CA TYR A 96 -3.00 -10.17 -0.38
C TYR A 96 -3.09 -8.68 -0.75
N ILE A 97 -2.09 -8.15 -1.48
CA ILE A 97 -2.14 -6.79 -2.02
C ILE A 97 -3.17 -6.75 -3.16
N LEU A 98 -3.13 -7.74 -4.05
CA LEU A 98 -4.08 -7.85 -5.16
C LEU A 98 -5.52 -8.08 -4.67
N ASP A 99 -5.72 -8.77 -3.55
CA ASP A 99 -7.02 -8.91 -2.87
C ASP A 99 -7.57 -7.53 -2.47
N THR A 100 -6.73 -6.70 -1.85
CA THR A 100 -7.11 -5.33 -1.48
C THR A 100 -7.42 -4.48 -2.71
N VAL A 101 -6.60 -4.56 -3.75
CA VAL A 101 -6.81 -3.84 -5.02
C VAL A 101 -8.13 -4.26 -5.68
N ALA A 102 -8.41 -5.56 -5.74
CA ALA A 102 -9.65 -6.09 -6.30
C ALA A 102 -10.87 -5.61 -5.51
N ALA A 103 -10.80 -5.61 -4.18
CA ALA A 103 -11.86 -5.12 -3.30
C ALA A 103 -12.12 -3.61 -3.50
N ILE A 104 -11.08 -2.78 -3.62
CA ILE A 104 -11.24 -1.35 -3.89
C ILE A 104 -11.88 -1.11 -5.26
N TYR A 105 -11.41 -1.78 -6.32
CA TYR A 105 -12.02 -1.64 -7.64
C TYR A 105 -13.48 -2.07 -7.64
N ALA A 106 -13.83 -3.15 -6.92
CA ALA A 106 -15.21 -3.59 -6.78
C ALA A 106 -16.06 -2.55 -6.05
N TRP A 107 -15.54 -1.97 -4.95
CA TRP A 107 -16.22 -0.94 -4.18
C TRP A 107 -16.41 0.38 -4.95
N GLN A 108 -15.50 0.69 -5.88
CA GLN A 108 -15.64 1.79 -6.84
C GLN A 108 -16.62 1.48 -7.99
N GLY A 109 -17.15 0.25 -8.07
CA GLY A 109 -18.03 -0.19 -9.16
C GLY A 109 -17.30 -0.59 -10.46
N ASN A 110 -15.97 -0.70 -10.45
CA ASN A 110 -15.20 -1.11 -11.62
C ASN A 110 -15.09 -2.64 -11.70
N ALA A 111 -16.16 -3.29 -12.17
CA ALA A 111 -16.26 -4.74 -12.26
C ALA A 111 -15.13 -5.39 -13.08
N MET A 112 -14.74 -4.77 -14.20
CA MET A 112 -13.72 -5.32 -15.09
C MET A 112 -12.36 -5.44 -14.38
N LEU A 113 -11.90 -4.36 -13.73
CA LEU A 113 -10.63 -4.40 -13.00
C LEU A 113 -10.74 -5.26 -11.74
N ALA A 114 -11.87 -5.20 -11.03
CA ALA A 114 -12.08 -6.02 -9.85
C ALA A 114 -11.91 -7.52 -10.14
N TYR A 115 -12.57 -8.04 -11.19
CA TYR A 115 -12.42 -9.44 -11.57
C TYR A 115 -11.03 -9.77 -12.11
N LYS A 116 -10.41 -8.88 -12.88
CA LYS A 116 -9.04 -9.06 -13.37
C LYS A 116 -8.06 -9.33 -12.22
N TYR A 117 -8.13 -8.54 -11.15
CA TYR A 117 -7.23 -8.70 -10.01
C TYR A 117 -7.67 -9.84 -9.08
N ALA A 118 -8.96 -10.10 -8.95
CA ALA A 118 -9.46 -11.22 -8.16
C ALA A 118 -9.03 -12.59 -8.71
N ASP A 119 -8.93 -12.75 -10.03
CA ASP A 119 -8.53 -13.99 -10.68
C ASP A 119 -7.09 -14.43 -10.32
N ILE A 120 -6.22 -13.45 -10.05
CA ILE A 120 -4.81 -13.66 -9.71
C ILE A 120 -4.50 -13.47 -8.22
N ALA A 121 -5.51 -13.18 -7.39
CA ALA A 121 -5.39 -12.98 -5.95
C ALA A 121 -5.68 -14.28 -5.16
N GLU A 122 -6.20 -14.15 -3.94
CA GLU A 122 -6.65 -15.28 -3.13
C GLU A 122 -8.01 -15.81 -3.61
N LYS A 123 -8.27 -17.10 -3.38
CA LYS A 123 -9.53 -17.74 -3.81
C LYS A 123 -10.77 -17.05 -3.24
N GLU A 124 -10.65 -16.52 -2.02
CA GLU A 124 -11.71 -15.82 -1.31
C GLU A 124 -11.99 -14.41 -1.86
N THR A 125 -11.04 -13.82 -2.60
CA THR A 125 -11.18 -12.49 -3.21
C THR A 125 -12.37 -12.43 -4.16
N LEU A 126 -12.62 -13.49 -4.94
CA LEU A 126 -13.78 -13.55 -5.82
C LEU A 126 -15.12 -13.47 -5.07
N LYS A 127 -15.21 -14.06 -3.87
CA LYS A 127 -16.40 -13.95 -3.01
C LYS A 127 -16.57 -12.50 -2.56
N ARG A 128 -15.51 -11.86 -2.06
CA ARG A 128 -15.50 -10.46 -1.64
C ARG A 128 -15.94 -9.52 -2.78
N VAL A 129 -15.35 -9.67 -3.97
CA VAL A 129 -15.67 -8.85 -5.15
C VAL A 129 -17.12 -8.98 -5.57
N LYS A 130 -17.67 -10.20 -5.61
CA LYS A 130 -19.09 -10.41 -5.96
C LYS A 130 -20.02 -9.67 -5.01
N LEU A 131 -19.80 -9.80 -3.71
CA LEU A 131 -20.62 -9.16 -2.69
C LEU A 131 -20.58 -7.62 -2.80
N LEU A 132 -19.41 -7.05 -3.07
CA LEU A 132 -19.27 -5.60 -3.27
C LEU A 132 -19.99 -5.13 -4.55
N LEU A 133 -19.88 -5.87 -5.65
CA LEU A 133 -20.55 -5.55 -6.92
C LEU A 133 -22.07 -5.75 -6.86
N GLU A 134 -22.57 -6.57 -5.94
CA GLU A 134 -24.00 -6.68 -5.61
C GLU A 134 -24.52 -5.47 -4.80
N GLY A 135 -23.65 -4.52 -4.44
CA GLY A 135 -24.00 -3.29 -3.74
C GLY A 135 -23.88 -3.38 -2.22
N LYS A 136 -23.29 -4.47 -1.67
CA LYS A 136 -23.01 -4.54 -0.23
C LYS A 136 -21.89 -3.59 0.14
N THR A 137 -21.97 -3.00 1.34
CA THR A 137 -20.92 -2.13 1.84
C THR A 137 -19.72 -2.95 2.33
N PRO A 138 -18.49 -2.40 2.31
CA PRO A 138 -17.31 -3.07 2.85
C PRO A 138 -17.52 -3.72 4.23
N LYS A 139 -18.20 -3.05 5.16
CA LYS A 139 -18.50 -3.64 6.48
C LYS A 139 -19.41 -4.86 6.41
N GLN A 140 -20.45 -4.82 5.58
CA GLN A 140 -21.36 -5.96 5.40
C GLN A 140 -20.62 -7.15 4.79
N VAL A 141 -19.76 -6.89 3.81
CA VAL A 141 -18.94 -7.93 3.18
C VAL A 141 -18.02 -8.59 4.20
N GLU A 142 -17.26 -7.83 4.99
CA GLU A 142 -16.37 -8.42 5.99
C GLU A 142 -17.10 -9.17 7.11
N GLN A 143 -18.37 -8.85 7.39
CA GLN A 143 -19.21 -9.64 8.28
C GLN A 143 -19.60 -11.00 7.65
N GLU A 144 -19.85 -11.03 6.35
CA GLU A 144 -20.18 -12.27 5.61
C GLU A 144 -18.96 -13.13 5.29
N MET A 145 -17.78 -12.53 5.18
CA MET A 145 -16.52 -13.25 5.00
C MET A 145 -16.08 -14.00 6.26
N LYS A 146 -16.54 -13.57 7.45
CA LYS A 146 -16.27 -14.23 8.73
C LYS A 146 -17.17 -15.43 9.03
N LYS A 147 -18.20 -15.65 8.21
CA LYS A 147 -19.13 -16.78 8.31
C LYS A 147 -18.66 -17.92 7.40
#